data_AF-A0A1V5V7H1-F1
#
_entry.id   AF-A0A1V5V7H1-F1
#
_cell.length_a   1.000
_cell.length_b   1.000
_cell.length_c   1.000
_cell.angle_alpha   90.00
_cell.angle_beta   90.00
_cell.angle_gamma   90.00
#
_symmetry.space_group_name_H-M   'P 1'
#
loop_
_entity.id
_entity.type
_entity.pdbx_description
1 polymer ?
#
loop_
_entity_poly.entity_id
_entity_poly.type
_entity_poly.pdbx_seq_one_letter_code
_entity_poly.pdbx_strand_id
1 'polypeptide(L)'
;MDEFVSKKIQDCINRAEDLIRSAKRVLISEDLPNISFFLSILALEEIGKAEILAMCAIFKAVGKPYDNQLKRTHDHVGKIFWALWHPSISSEHITGEQIGYYQGLARDLFKRRNLALYVDCYEGKVNGGSQSTEDIEKEEAESMIDLVQARISLAKEKDIAFIDSEPDELIEWFFMITEDDRKRNQIFGDFYLSKLKELGSVREWLGWLKDWLEKEEEAVRQVLVKEINRKAPQKGEGISNKWEITIRLQTLSHSIRPKTLKLWNDKVDSIQIAPVRSGKNEIDVKFILREDITVDSLYYAGWGMARMFVTAINIGTMGLFWWYVPRDIDRYFIKVKDLQLMHEIEMGIRPKLQLDWEKHQRAFSEQDIENTILSFIFIPSSNERNQQEPFTHYINGLAFMCKNDIYLRFEANAYFEFYKSLKKGMELYADWNPSEDYLKAFTKFMFDLKPDASDFEKYVAYGELLEKQVETPQLTLEDVAMMKALCDWYFMRQFMRMAEDRALQEIRTDDNDNS
;
A
#
# COMPACT_ATOMS: atom_id res chain seq x y z
N MET A 1 -25.26 32.49 -14.67
CA MET A 1 -25.43 31.54 -13.55
C MET A 1 -26.58 30.58 -13.82
N ASP A 2 -26.45 29.30 -13.48
CA ASP A 2 -27.60 28.38 -13.44
C ASP A 2 -28.44 28.73 -12.20
N GLU A 3 -29.66 29.23 -12.40
CA GLU A 3 -30.59 29.65 -11.34
C GLU A 3 -30.77 28.56 -10.27
N PHE A 4 -30.62 27.30 -10.68
CA PHE A 4 -30.65 26.14 -9.80
C PHE A 4 -29.51 26.11 -8.77
N VAL A 5 -28.27 26.43 -9.17
CA VAL A 5 -27.10 26.35 -8.28
C VAL A 5 -27.08 27.49 -7.28
N SER A 6 -27.46 28.70 -7.71
CA SER A 6 -27.64 29.87 -6.84
C SER A 6 -28.62 29.57 -5.71
N LYS A 7 -29.77 28.98 -6.07
CA LYS A 7 -30.80 28.57 -5.12
C LYS A 7 -30.28 27.54 -4.12
N LYS A 8 -29.46 26.58 -4.56
CA LYS A 8 -28.89 25.55 -3.67
C LYS A 8 -27.87 26.10 -2.69
N ILE A 9 -27.06 27.08 -3.10
CA ILE A 9 -26.14 27.78 -2.21
C ILE A 9 -26.94 28.52 -1.13
N GLN A 10 -27.97 29.27 -1.53
CA GLN A 10 -28.84 29.97 -0.58
C GLN A 10 -29.59 29.02 0.35
N ASP A 11 -30.08 27.87 -0.15
CA ASP A 11 -30.71 26.83 0.67
C ASP A 11 -29.76 26.31 1.76
N CYS A 12 -28.46 26.15 1.47
CA CYS A 12 -27.46 25.71 2.44
C CYS A 12 -27.23 26.76 3.54
N ILE A 13 -27.11 28.03 3.17
CA ILE A 13 -26.94 29.13 4.15
C ILE A 13 -28.19 29.28 5.04
N ASN A 14 -29.39 29.22 4.45
CA ASN A 14 -30.64 29.25 5.20
C ASN A 14 -30.74 28.06 6.19
N ARG A 15 -30.31 26.86 5.78
CA ARG A 15 -30.26 25.69 6.66
C ARG A 15 -29.26 25.86 7.80
N ALA A 16 -28.09 26.43 7.54
CA ALA A 16 -27.11 26.72 8.59
C ALA A 16 -27.72 27.67 9.65
N GLU A 17 -28.51 28.66 9.25
CA GLU A 17 -29.24 29.53 10.18
C GLU A 17 -30.29 28.81 11.01
N ASP A 18 -31.09 27.94 10.38
CA ASP A 18 -32.09 27.12 11.07
C ASP A 18 -31.43 26.22 12.13
N LEU A 19 -30.29 25.63 11.78
CA LEU A 19 -29.50 24.80 12.68
C LEU A 19 -28.96 25.61 13.86
N ILE A 20 -28.39 26.79 13.63
CA ILE A 20 -27.88 27.64 14.72
C ILE A 20 -29.00 28.21 15.60
N ARG A 21 -30.13 28.59 15.01
CA ARG A 21 -31.33 28.97 15.77
C ARG A 21 -31.81 27.82 16.66
N SER A 22 -31.75 26.59 16.16
CA SER A 22 -32.09 25.39 16.92
C SER A 22 -31.07 25.12 18.03
N ALA A 23 -29.77 25.22 17.73
CA ALA A 23 -28.68 25.07 18.71
C ALA A 23 -28.86 26.04 19.90
N LYS A 24 -29.11 27.31 19.62
CA LYS A 24 -29.40 28.34 20.65
C LYS A 24 -30.61 27.97 21.51
N ARG A 25 -31.71 27.52 20.90
CA ARG A 25 -32.93 27.14 21.63
C ARG A 25 -32.68 25.94 22.54
N VAL A 26 -32.02 24.91 22.03
CA VAL A 26 -31.67 23.70 22.79
C VAL A 26 -30.78 24.04 23.98
N LEU A 27 -29.77 24.90 23.77
CA LEU A 27 -28.87 25.32 24.84
C LEU A 27 -29.56 26.12 25.95
N ILE A 28 -30.52 26.98 25.59
CA ILE A 28 -31.21 27.85 26.55
C ILE A 28 -32.35 27.09 27.26
N SER A 29 -33.11 26.29 26.52
CA SER A 29 -34.39 25.73 27.01
C SER A 29 -34.23 24.37 27.69
N GLU A 30 -33.29 23.56 27.21
CA GLU A 30 -33.09 22.17 27.65
C GLU A 30 -31.71 21.96 28.31
N ASP A 31 -30.82 22.96 28.25
CA ASP A 31 -29.45 22.91 28.77
C ASP A 31 -28.65 21.69 28.26
N LEU A 32 -28.75 21.41 26.96
CA LEU A 32 -28.06 20.29 26.28
C LEU A 32 -26.88 20.80 25.43
N PRO A 33 -25.71 21.08 26.03
CA PRO A 33 -24.56 21.66 25.33
C PRO A 33 -23.98 20.75 24.25
N ASN A 34 -23.99 19.43 24.44
CA ASN A 34 -23.54 18.45 23.44
C ASN A 34 -24.39 18.49 22.15
N ILE A 35 -25.72 18.60 22.28
CA ILE A 35 -26.63 18.69 21.13
C ILE A 35 -26.50 20.06 20.45
N SER A 36 -26.37 21.13 21.23
CA SER A 36 -26.11 22.47 20.72
C SER A 36 -24.82 22.53 19.90
N PHE A 37 -23.73 21.97 20.43
CA PHE A 37 -22.45 21.87 19.74
C PHE A 37 -22.57 21.04 18.44
N PHE A 38 -23.25 19.90 18.50
CA PHE A 38 -23.52 19.07 17.31
C PHE A 38 -24.20 19.85 16.19
N LEU A 39 -25.28 20.58 16.50
CA LEU A 39 -26.03 21.37 15.54
C LEU A 39 -25.17 22.49 14.95
N SER A 40 -24.29 23.10 15.75
CA SER A 40 -23.35 24.10 15.27
C SER A 40 -22.32 23.53 14.28
N ILE A 41 -21.77 22.34 14.53
CA ILE A 41 -20.88 21.68 13.57
C ILE A 41 -21.61 21.29 12.28
N LEU A 42 -22.87 20.86 12.39
CA LEU A 42 -23.69 20.57 11.20
C LEU A 42 -23.96 21.83 10.37
N ALA A 43 -24.14 22.99 11.03
CA ALA A 43 -24.26 24.26 10.35
C ALA A 43 -22.96 24.65 9.60
N LEU A 44 -21.77 24.39 10.17
CA LEU A 44 -20.49 24.53 9.44
C LEU A 44 -20.44 23.65 8.19
N GLU A 45 -20.96 22.42 8.26
CA GLU A 45 -20.98 21.56 7.08
C GLU A 45 -21.84 22.14 5.95
N GLU A 46 -23.02 22.71 6.27
CA GLU A 46 -23.87 23.35 5.26
C GLU A 46 -23.20 24.60 4.67
N ILE A 47 -22.49 25.40 5.48
CA ILE A 47 -21.69 26.54 4.99
C ILE A 47 -20.58 26.04 4.04
N GLY A 48 -19.81 25.04 4.44
CA GLY A 48 -18.75 24.49 3.60
C GLY A 48 -19.27 23.84 2.31
N LYS A 49 -20.45 23.24 2.37
CA LYS A 49 -21.16 22.73 1.18
C LYS A 49 -21.55 23.86 0.25
N ALA A 50 -22.02 24.99 0.77
CA ALA A 50 -22.32 26.18 -0.03
C ALA A 50 -21.08 26.66 -0.80
N GLU A 51 -19.91 26.70 -0.13
CA GLU A 51 -18.64 27.06 -0.76
C GLU A 51 -18.22 26.05 -1.86
N ILE A 52 -18.38 24.74 -1.61
CA ILE A 52 -18.12 23.70 -2.62
C ILE A 52 -19.05 23.83 -3.82
N LEU A 53 -20.33 24.13 -3.60
CA LEU A 53 -21.30 24.33 -4.67
C LEU A 53 -21.00 25.61 -5.48
N ALA A 54 -20.56 26.69 -4.83
CA ALA A 54 -20.09 27.89 -5.51
C ALA A 54 -18.89 27.57 -6.42
N MET A 55 -17.93 26.77 -5.95
CA MET A 55 -16.82 26.29 -6.76
C MET A 55 -17.29 25.43 -7.95
N CYS A 56 -18.26 24.53 -7.74
CA CYS A 56 -18.84 23.72 -8.83
C CYS A 56 -19.51 24.59 -9.90
N ALA A 57 -20.18 25.67 -9.50
CA ALA A 57 -20.81 26.61 -10.41
C ALA A 57 -19.78 27.27 -11.33
N ILE A 58 -18.61 27.63 -10.77
CA ILE A 58 -17.49 28.20 -11.51
C ILE A 58 -16.97 27.18 -12.53
N PHE A 59 -16.63 25.96 -12.12
CA PHE A 59 -16.13 24.92 -13.04
C PHE A 59 -17.11 24.58 -14.17
N LYS A 60 -18.41 24.53 -13.88
CA LYS A 60 -19.46 24.32 -14.88
C LYS A 60 -19.51 25.46 -15.90
N ALA A 61 -19.31 26.71 -15.46
CA ALA A 61 -19.29 27.87 -16.36
C ALA A 61 -18.09 27.85 -17.31
N VAL A 62 -16.93 27.33 -16.89
CA VAL A 62 -15.72 27.21 -17.73
C VAL A 62 -15.66 25.89 -18.53
N GLY A 63 -16.73 25.08 -18.51
CA GLY A 63 -16.80 23.83 -19.26
C GLY A 63 -15.88 22.71 -18.73
N LYS A 64 -15.44 22.78 -17.47
CA LYS A 64 -14.60 21.76 -16.85
C LYS A 64 -15.41 20.69 -16.11
N PRO A 65 -14.89 19.45 -15.99
CA PRO A 65 -15.55 18.39 -15.24
C PRO A 65 -15.70 18.79 -13.76
N TYR A 66 -16.90 18.69 -13.20
CA TYR A 66 -17.19 19.08 -11.81
C TYR A 66 -17.82 17.95 -10.97
N ASP A 67 -18.04 16.76 -11.56
CA ASP A 67 -18.67 15.61 -10.90
C ASP A 67 -17.90 15.13 -9.67
N ASN A 68 -16.57 15.25 -9.67
CA ASN A 68 -15.75 14.91 -8.51
C ASN A 68 -15.91 15.94 -7.37
N GLN A 69 -16.24 17.19 -7.66
CA GLN A 69 -16.41 18.22 -6.63
C GLN A 69 -17.78 18.13 -5.98
N LEU A 70 -18.78 17.68 -6.74
CA LEU A 70 -20.07 17.24 -6.20
C LEU A 70 -19.89 16.09 -5.19
N LYS A 71 -18.97 15.14 -5.41
CA LYS A 71 -18.68 14.09 -4.42
C LYS A 71 -18.17 14.68 -3.11
N ARG A 72 -17.39 15.77 -3.14
CA ARG A 72 -16.87 16.45 -1.93
C ARG A 72 -17.97 17.06 -1.05
N THR A 73 -19.18 17.29 -1.58
CA THR A 73 -20.33 17.68 -0.75
C THR A 73 -20.75 16.59 0.27
N HIS A 74 -20.26 15.36 0.10
CA HIS A 74 -20.45 14.24 1.03
C HIS A 74 -19.28 14.07 2.02
N ASP A 75 -18.16 14.77 1.83
CA ASP A 75 -17.03 14.74 2.77
C ASP A 75 -17.29 15.69 3.95
N HIS A 76 -17.59 15.13 5.11
CA HIS A 76 -17.89 15.88 6.32
C HIS A 76 -16.72 16.73 6.82
N VAL A 77 -15.52 16.13 6.90
CA VAL A 77 -14.32 16.84 7.36
C VAL A 77 -13.94 17.92 6.36
N GLY A 78 -13.99 17.57 5.07
CA GLY A 78 -13.76 18.52 3.98
C GLY A 78 -14.69 19.73 4.05
N LYS A 79 -15.99 19.53 4.23
CA LYS A 79 -16.95 20.64 4.38
C LYS A 79 -16.60 21.55 5.55
N ILE A 80 -16.29 21.00 6.73
CA ILE A 80 -15.90 21.80 7.90
C ILE A 80 -14.62 22.61 7.60
N PHE A 81 -13.63 21.97 6.98
CA PHE A 81 -12.41 22.66 6.55
C PHE A 81 -12.72 23.83 5.61
N TRP A 82 -13.54 23.60 4.57
CA TRP A 82 -13.90 24.65 3.61
C TRP A 82 -14.65 25.82 4.28
N ALA A 83 -15.56 25.54 5.21
CA ALA A 83 -16.27 26.58 5.96
C ALA A 83 -15.34 27.47 6.81
N LEU A 84 -14.26 26.89 7.33
CA LEU A 84 -13.31 27.58 8.20
C LEU A 84 -12.22 28.31 7.40
N TRP A 85 -11.70 27.66 6.36
CA TRP A 85 -10.52 28.12 5.62
C TRP A 85 -10.85 29.05 4.47
N HIS A 86 -11.93 28.79 3.73
CA HIS A 86 -12.22 29.51 2.50
C HIS A 86 -12.35 31.05 2.68
N PRO A 87 -12.95 31.58 3.77
CA PRO A 87 -12.96 33.02 4.04
C PRO A 87 -11.57 33.64 4.23
N SER A 88 -10.55 32.84 4.53
CA SER A 88 -9.17 33.32 4.63
C SER A 88 -8.53 33.54 3.25
N ILE A 89 -9.06 32.98 2.16
CA ILE A 89 -8.51 33.15 0.80
C ILE A 89 -8.57 34.63 0.34
N SER A 90 -9.55 35.39 0.82
CA SER A 90 -9.63 36.84 0.55
C SER A 90 -8.75 37.69 1.47
N SER A 91 -8.10 37.09 2.48
CA SER A 91 -7.12 37.78 3.31
C SER A 91 -5.74 37.67 2.67
N GLU A 92 -5.06 38.81 2.49
CA GLU A 92 -3.76 38.88 1.82
C GLU A 92 -2.63 38.11 2.54
N HIS A 93 -2.87 37.60 3.76
CA HIS A 93 -1.85 37.00 4.62
C HIS A 93 -2.35 35.66 5.20
N ILE A 94 -2.08 34.55 4.51
CA ILE A 94 -2.30 33.19 5.05
C ILE A 94 -0.95 32.50 5.22
N THR A 95 -0.70 31.91 6.39
CA THR A 95 0.50 31.10 6.64
C THR A 95 0.18 29.60 6.52
N GLY A 96 1.20 28.79 6.19
CA GLY A 96 1.05 27.32 6.16
C GLY A 96 0.64 26.71 7.51
N GLU A 97 1.07 27.33 8.62
CA GLU A 97 0.65 26.97 9.98
C GLU A 97 -0.87 27.13 10.17
N GLN A 98 -1.49 28.16 9.57
CA GLN A 98 -2.94 28.36 9.62
C GLN A 98 -3.70 27.31 8.81
N ILE A 99 -3.18 26.88 7.66
CA ILE A 99 -3.81 25.81 6.85
C ILE A 99 -3.77 24.47 7.60
N GLY A 100 -2.61 24.10 8.14
CA GLY A 100 -2.46 22.89 8.97
C GLY A 100 -3.34 22.95 10.22
N TYR A 101 -3.44 24.12 10.84
CA TYR A 101 -4.35 24.38 11.94
C TYR A 101 -5.81 24.13 11.55
N TYR A 102 -6.30 24.67 10.43
CA TYR A 102 -7.69 24.45 10.00
C TYR A 102 -7.98 22.99 9.62
N GLN A 103 -7.01 22.27 9.07
CA GLN A 103 -7.16 20.83 8.79
C GLN A 103 -7.23 20.01 10.08
N GLY A 104 -6.37 20.30 11.05
CA GLY A 104 -6.41 19.70 12.38
C GLY A 104 -7.74 20.00 13.08
N LEU A 105 -8.12 21.27 13.12
CA LEU A 105 -9.35 21.74 13.72
C LEU A 105 -10.59 21.09 13.10
N ALA A 106 -10.66 20.99 11.76
CA ALA A 106 -11.79 20.32 11.11
C ALA A 106 -11.92 18.84 11.49
N ARG A 107 -10.80 18.11 11.61
CA ARG A 107 -10.78 16.71 12.06
C ARG A 107 -11.19 16.59 13.53
N ASP A 108 -10.65 17.47 14.37
CA ASP A 108 -10.91 17.46 15.80
C ASP A 108 -12.38 17.80 16.09
N LEU A 109 -12.93 18.83 15.44
CA LEU A 109 -14.35 19.20 15.54
C LEU A 109 -15.26 18.06 15.08
N PHE A 110 -14.95 17.40 13.95
CA PHE A 110 -15.73 16.26 13.46
C PHE A 110 -15.67 15.06 14.41
N LYS A 111 -14.48 14.74 14.93
CA LYS A 111 -14.29 13.66 15.90
C LYS A 111 -15.04 13.95 17.20
N ARG A 112 -14.88 15.17 17.75
CA ARG A 112 -15.50 15.62 19.00
C ARG A 112 -17.02 15.65 18.88
N ARG A 113 -17.54 16.08 17.73
CA ARG A 113 -18.97 15.97 17.40
C ARG A 113 -19.48 14.53 17.49
N ASN A 114 -18.77 13.56 16.91
CA ASN A 114 -19.21 12.16 16.93
C ASN A 114 -19.16 11.58 18.35
N LEU A 115 -18.12 11.91 19.12
CA LEU A 115 -18.00 11.49 20.52
C LEU A 115 -19.11 12.09 21.40
N ALA A 116 -19.50 13.35 21.16
CA ALA A 116 -20.56 14.03 21.91
C ALA A 116 -21.98 13.51 21.60
N LEU A 117 -22.18 12.86 20.45
CA LEU A 117 -23.49 12.38 19.99
C LEU A 117 -23.70 10.88 20.24
N TYR A 118 -22.64 10.08 20.09
CA TYR A 118 -22.73 8.63 20.17
C TYR A 118 -22.13 8.14 21.47
N VAL A 119 -22.92 7.40 22.24
CA VAL A 119 -22.42 6.62 23.37
C VAL A 119 -21.73 5.38 22.82
N ASP A 120 -20.43 5.25 23.06
CA ASP A 120 -19.66 4.07 22.64
C ASP A 120 -20.06 2.86 23.50
N CYS A 121 -20.44 1.76 22.84
CA CYS A 121 -20.87 0.52 23.51
C CYS A 121 -19.72 -0.46 23.75
N TYR A 122 -18.49 -0.10 23.37
CA TYR A 122 -17.28 -0.89 23.65
C TYR A 122 -16.58 -0.40 24.91
N GLU A 123 -17.06 -0.81 26.08
CA GLU A 123 -16.26 -0.76 27.31
C GLU A 123 -15.10 -1.77 27.19
N GLY A 124 -13.95 -1.33 26.65
CA GLY A 124 -12.84 -2.25 26.45
C GLY A 124 -11.56 -1.63 25.91
N LYS A 125 -10.79 -0.97 26.79
CA LYS A 125 -9.34 -0.71 26.68
C LYS A 125 -8.86 0.02 25.41
N VAL A 126 -8.93 1.36 25.45
CA VAL A 126 -7.82 2.20 24.99
C VAL A 126 -7.60 3.26 26.08
N ASN A 127 -6.33 3.51 26.42
CA ASN A 127 -5.93 4.41 27.50
C ASN A 127 -6.65 5.77 27.45
N GLY A 128 -7.44 6.06 28.50
CA GLY A 128 -7.92 7.39 28.83
C GLY A 128 -9.40 7.66 28.52
N GLY A 129 -10.27 7.37 29.50
CA GLY A 129 -11.60 7.99 29.68
C GLY A 129 -12.70 7.50 28.74
N SER A 130 -13.73 6.86 29.29
CA SER A 130 -15.05 6.82 28.65
C SER A 130 -15.57 8.26 28.57
N GLN A 131 -15.41 8.93 27.43
CA GLN A 131 -15.96 10.26 27.24
C GLN A 131 -17.48 10.12 27.08
N SER A 132 -18.18 10.36 28.19
CA SER A 132 -19.63 10.39 28.23
C SER A 132 -20.14 11.68 27.56
N THR A 133 -21.44 11.76 27.31
CA THR A 133 -22.15 12.95 26.82
C THR A 133 -21.97 14.21 27.68
N GLU A 134 -21.28 14.14 28.82
CA GLU A 134 -21.02 15.22 29.79
C GLU A 134 -19.77 16.08 29.47
N ASP A 135 -19.00 15.78 28.43
CA ASP A 135 -17.69 16.43 28.18
C ASP A 135 -17.74 17.76 27.39
N ILE A 136 -18.91 18.20 26.90
CA ILE A 136 -19.04 19.50 26.22
C ILE A 136 -19.61 20.52 27.21
N GLU A 137 -18.76 21.47 27.61
CA GLU A 137 -19.16 22.57 28.49
C GLU A 137 -20.08 23.55 27.75
N LYS A 138 -20.94 24.22 28.52
CA LYS A 138 -21.87 25.22 27.99
C LYS A 138 -21.14 26.36 27.29
N GLU A 139 -20.03 26.84 27.85
CA GLU A 139 -19.24 27.90 27.22
C GLU A 139 -18.61 27.46 25.88
N GLU A 140 -18.25 26.18 25.74
CA GLU A 140 -17.74 25.62 24.48
C GLU A 140 -18.83 25.63 23.39
N ALA A 141 -20.06 25.24 23.76
CA ALA A 141 -21.20 25.28 22.85
C ALA A 141 -21.58 26.72 22.44
N GLU A 142 -21.54 27.67 23.38
CA GLU A 142 -21.76 29.11 23.10
C GLU A 142 -20.68 29.66 22.15
N SER A 143 -19.41 29.38 22.42
CA SER A 143 -18.30 29.79 21.57
C SER A 143 -18.43 29.24 20.14
N MET A 144 -18.89 28.00 20.01
CA MET A 144 -19.12 27.39 18.71
C MET A 144 -20.29 28.05 17.97
N ILE A 145 -21.39 28.34 18.67
CA ILE A 145 -22.51 29.08 18.10
C ILE A 145 -22.03 30.43 17.55
N ASP A 146 -21.26 31.19 18.32
CA ASP A 146 -20.79 32.51 17.92
C ASP A 146 -19.85 32.44 16.70
N LEU A 147 -18.94 31.47 16.67
CA LEU A 147 -18.08 31.22 15.50
C LEU A 147 -18.93 30.97 14.25
N VAL A 148 -19.92 30.08 14.33
CA VAL A 148 -20.75 29.76 13.17
C VAL A 148 -21.62 30.95 12.76
N GLN A 149 -22.13 31.73 13.70
CA GLN A 149 -22.85 32.97 13.38
C GLN A 149 -21.98 33.96 12.62
N ALA A 150 -20.73 34.15 13.04
CA ALA A 150 -19.79 34.97 12.30
C ALA A 150 -19.56 34.42 10.88
N ARG A 151 -19.48 33.09 10.72
CA ARG A 151 -19.34 32.45 9.40
C ARG A 151 -20.57 32.60 8.52
N ILE A 152 -21.78 32.52 9.08
CA ILE A 152 -23.03 32.78 8.35
C ILE A 152 -23.07 34.23 7.87
N SER A 153 -22.73 35.19 8.73
CA SER A 153 -22.68 36.61 8.36
C SER A 153 -21.71 36.85 7.20
N LEU A 154 -20.51 36.29 7.26
CA LEU A 154 -19.54 36.37 6.16
C LEU A 154 -20.06 35.72 4.87
N ALA A 155 -20.73 34.57 4.97
CA ALA A 155 -21.30 33.89 3.81
C ALA A 155 -22.47 34.66 3.16
N LYS A 156 -23.17 35.50 3.93
CA LYS A 156 -24.23 36.40 3.43
C LYS A 156 -23.69 37.69 2.83
N GLU A 157 -22.62 38.24 3.41
CA GLU A 157 -21.96 39.46 2.93
C GLU A 157 -21.19 39.24 1.64
N LYS A 158 -20.79 38.00 1.36
CA LYS A 158 -20.35 37.61 0.03
C LYS A 158 -21.49 37.79 -0.95
N ASP A 159 -21.49 38.94 -1.61
CA ASP A 159 -22.24 39.12 -2.83
C ASP A 159 -21.83 37.98 -3.78
N ILE A 160 -22.82 37.30 -4.36
CA ILE A 160 -22.63 36.23 -5.34
C ILE A 160 -21.91 36.78 -6.61
N ALA A 161 -21.56 38.08 -6.63
CA ALA A 161 -20.71 38.77 -7.58
C ALA A 161 -19.29 38.19 -7.73
N PHE A 162 -18.78 37.37 -6.79
CA PHE A 162 -17.51 36.63 -6.99
C PHE A 162 -17.57 35.64 -8.18
N ILE A 163 -18.78 35.35 -8.70
CA ILE A 163 -19.04 34.45 -9.83
C ILE A 163 -19.08 35.20 -11.18
N ASP A 164 -19.21 36.53 -11.18
CA ASP A 164 -19.23 37.36 -12.40
C ASP A 164 -17.85 37.94 -12.78
N SER A 165 -16.82 37.76 -11.93
CA SER A 165 -15.43 37.98 -12.31
C SER A 165 -14.88 36.77 -13.08
N GLU A 166 -14.06 37.01 -14.10
CA GLU A 166 -13.32 35.93 -14.78
C GLU A 166 -12.67 35.00 -13.74
N PRO A 167 -12.85 33.68 -13.85
CA PRO A 167 -12.31 32.74 -12.89
C PRO A 167 -10.78 32.87 -12.86
N ASP A 168 -10.22 33.06 -11.66
CA ASP A 168 -8.77 33.15 -11.50
C ASP A 168 -8.13 31.81 -11.90
N GLU A 169 -7.44 31.81 -13.06
CA GLU A 169 -6.81 30.62 -13.64
C GLU A 169 -5.87 29.90 -12.67
N LEU A 170 -5.24 30.62 -11.72
CA LEU A 170 -4.34 30.02 -10.73
C LEU A 170 -5.10 29.22 -9.68
N ILE A 171 -6.25 29.74 -9.24
CA ILE A 171 -7.13 29.06 -8.29
C ILE A 171 -7.72 27.81 -8.95
N GLU A 172 -8.13 27.93 -10.21
CA GLU A 172 -8.64 26.81 -11.00
C GLU A 172 -7.59 25.70 -11.18
N TRP A 173 -6.37 26.07 -11.56
CA TRP A 173 -5.25 25.14 -11.68
C TRP A 173 -4.91 24.45 -10.35
N PHE A 174 -4.91 25.21 -9.24
CA PHE A 174 -4.61 24.67 -7.91
C PHE A 174 -5.60 23.59 -7.48
N PHE A 175 -6.88 23.80 -7.75
CA PHE A 175 -7.91 22.82 -7.42
C PHE A 175 -7.79 21.55 -8.25
N MET A 176 -7.44 21.67 -9.54
CA MET A 176 -7.21 20.50 -10.40
C MET A 176 -6.00 19.69 -9.92
N ILE A 177 -4.89 20.35 -9.56
CA ILE A 177 -3.66 19.62 -9.21
C ILE A 177 -3.73 18.98 -7.81
N THR A 178 -4.58 19.50 -6.92
CA THR A 178 -4.84 18.92 -5.59
C THR A 178 -5.88 17.80 -5.60
N GLU A 179 -6.41 17.41 -6.76
CA GLU A 179 -7.23 16.19 -6.92
C GLU A 179 -6.40 14.90 -6.77
N ASP A 180 -5.13 14.92 -7.19
CA ASP A 180 -4.21 13.81 -7.00
C ASP A 180 -3.71 13.81 -5.54
N ASP A 181 -4.03 12.77 -4.79
CA ASP A 181 -3.64 12.64 -3.37
C ASP A 181 -2.13 12.78 -3.14
N ARG A 182 -1.30 12.31 -4.07
CA ARG A 182 0.16 12.44 -4.01
C ARG A 182 0.58 13.89 -4.22
N LYS A 183 0.07 14.55 -5.26
CA LYS A 183 0.38 15.97 -5.53
C LYS A 183 -0.14 16.87 -4.42
N ARG A 184 -1.33 16.57 -3.86
CA ARG A 184 -1.89 17.26 -2.70
C ARG A 184 -0.97 17.18 -1.49
N ASN A 185 -0.56 15.97 -1.10
CA ASN A 185 0.34 15.77 0.04
C ASN A 185 1.69 16.45 -0.18
N GLN A 186 2.18 16.47 -1.42
CA GLN A 186 3.40 17.17 -1.78
C GLN A 186 3.24 18.70 -1.65
N ILE A 187 2.21 19.29 -2.25
CA ILE A 187 1.91 20.74 -2.23
C ILE A 187 1.69 21.26 -0.81
N PHE A 188 1.10 20.45 0.07
CA PHE A 188 0.92 20.80 1.49
C PHE A 188 2.08 20.33 2.38
N GLY A 189 3.21 19.92 1.80
CA GLY A 189 4.42 19.60 2.53
C GLY A 189 5.20 20.85 2.98
N ASP A 190 6.07 20.68 3.97
CA ASP A 190 6.83 21.76 4.62
C ASP A 190 7.58 22.67 3.63
N PHE A 191 8.15 22.10 2.57
CA PHE A 191 8.89 22.86 1.55
C PHE A 191 8.02 23.94 0.89
N TYR A 192 6.88 23.55 0.32
CA TYR A 192 6.00 24.47 -0.40
C TYR A 192 5.29 25.44 0.54
N LEU A 193 4.95 24.99 1.75
CA LEU A 193 4.37 25.85 2.78
C LEU A 193 5.38 26.87 3.32
N SER A 194 6.66 26.53 3.39
CA SER A 194 7.71 27.49 3.75
C SER A 194 7.85 28.59 2.70
N LYS A 195 7.61 28.26 1.42
CA LYS A 195 7.58 29.25 0.34
C LYS A 195 6.36 30.17 0.41
N LEU A 196 5.18 29.64 0.79
CA LEU A 196 4.01 30.47 1.07
C LEU A 196 4.31 31.48 2.18
N LYS A 197 5.01 31.05 3.24
CA LYS A 197 5.43 31.93 4.34
C LYS A 197 6.40 33.02 3.90
N GLU A 198 7.31 32.72 2.95
CA GLU A 198 8.23 33.69 2.37
C GLU A 198 7.51 34.74 1.50
N LEU A 199 6.58 34.30 0.67
CA LEU A 199 5.86 35.16 -0.27
C LEU A 199 4.75 35.98 0.40
N GLY A 200 4.17 35.48 1.50
CA GLY A 200 3.13 36.17 2.27
C GLY A 200 1.75 36.22 1.57
N SER A 201 1.71 36.15 0.24
CA SER A 201 0.50 36.15 -0.57
C SER A 201 0.19 34.76 -1.13
N VAL A 202 -1.04 34.29 -0.94
CA VAL A 202 -1.53 33.03 -1.53
C VAL A 202 -1.50 33.10 -3.05
N ARG A 203 -1.83 34.25 -3.64
CA ARG A 203 -1.89 34.39 -5.10
C ARG A 203 -0.50 34.29 -5.73
N GLU A 204 0.48 34.96 -5.14
CA GLU A 204 1.88 34.88 -5.57
C GLU A 204 2.45 33.48 -5.35
N TRP A 205 2.05 32.82 -4.25
CA TRP A 205 2.41 31.43 -3.99
C TRP A 205 1.82 30.47 -5.02
N LEU A 206 0.55 30.62 -5.41
CA LEU A 206 -0.07 29.80 -6.45
C LEU A 206 0.62 29.97 -7.81
N GLY A 207 0.96 31.22 -8.17
CA GLY A 207 1.74 31.52 -9.37
C GLY A 207 3.12 30.86 -9.35
N TRP A 208 3.85 31.02 -8.24
CA TRP A 208 5.14 30.37 -8.04
C TRP A 208 5.04 28.84 -8.07
N LEU A 209 4.03 28.26 -7.42
CA LEU A 209 3.82 26.82 -7.33
C LEU A 209 3.56 26.23 -8.71
N LYS A 210 2.76 26.91 -9.53
CA LYS A 210 2.50 26.54 -10.93
C LYS A 210 3.78 26.54 -11.75
N ASP A 211 4.50 27.66 -11.75
CA ASP A 211 5.77 27.80 -12.48
C ASP A 211 6.81 26.77 -12.01
N TRP A 212 6.88 26.50 -10.71
CA TRP A 212 7.83 25.56 -10.14
C TRP A 212 7.50 24.13 -10.54
N LEU A 213 6.22 23.71 -10.45
CA LEU A 213 5.80 22.37 -10.83
C LEU A 213 5.95 22.15 -12.34
N GLU A 214 5.63 23.16 -13.17
CA GLU A 214 5.85 23.09 -14.61
C GLU A 214 7.35 23.00 -14.95
N LYS A 215 8.20 23.76 -14.26
CA LYS A 215 9.67 23.67 -14.42
C LYS A 215 10.24 22.34 -13.99
N GLU A 216 9.75 21.76 -12.89
CA GLU A 216 10.17 20.44 -12.43
C GLU A 216 9.67 19.35 -13.37
N GLU A 217 8.42 19.40 -13.83
CA GLU A 217 7.90 18.46 -14.83
C GLU A 217 8.70 18.56 -16.14
N GLU A 218 9.04 19.77 -16.59
CA GLU A 218 9.88 19.97 -17.78
C GLU A 218 11.34 19.52 -17.54
N ALA A 219 11.91 19.77 -16.37
CA ALA A 219 13.25 19.29 -16.02
C ALA A 219 13.32 17.76 -15.99
N VAL A 220 12.32 17.11 -15.36
CA VAL A 220 12.17 15.66 -15.34
C VAL A 220 11.97 15.12 -16.75
N ARG A 221 11.14 15.78 -17.57
CA ARG A 221 10.92 15.41 -18.98
C ARG A 221 12.21 15.55 -19.78
N GLN A 222 12.99 16.60 -19.60
CA GLN A 222 14.27 16.79 -20.27
C GLN A 222 15.30 15.74 -19.87
N VAL A 223 15.36 15.39 -18.58
CA VAL A 223 16.19 14.28 -18.09
C VAL A 223 15.74 12.97 -18.73
N LEU A 224 14.44 12.69 -18.76
CA LEU A 224 13.89 11.48 -19.37
C LEU A 224 14.18 11.41 -20.87
N VAL A 225 14.01 12.51 -21.61
CA VAL A 225 14.32 12.58 -23.04
C VAL A 225 15.83 12.37 -23.29
N LYS A 226 16.69 12.96 -22.45
CA LYS A 226 18.14 12.71 -22.52
C LYS A 226 18.46 11.23 -22.27
N GLU A 227 17.79 10.62 -21.31
CA GLU A 227 18.00 9.21 -20.95
C GLU A 227 17.44 8.21 -21.97
N ILE A 228 16.29 8.51 -22.59
CA ILE A 228 15.73 7.71 -23.70
C ILE A 228 16.67 7.73 -24.90
N ASN A 229 17.26 8.89 -25.20
CA ASN A 229 18.19 9.03 -26.34
C ASN A 229 19.63 8.60 -26.01
N ARG A 230 19.91 8.21 -24.76
CA ARG A 230 21.24 7.79 -24.33
C ARG A 230 21.57 6.42 -24.91
N LYS A 231 22.74 6.32 -25.55
CA LYS A 231 23.29 5.02 -25.96
C LYS A 231 24.05 4.41 -24.78
N ALA A 232 23.94 3.09 -24.62
CA ALA A 232 24.71 2.38 -23.62
C ALA A 232 26.23 2.60 -23.86
N PRO A 233 27.05 2.79 -22.81
CA PRO A 233 28.49 2.89 -22.92
C PRO A 233 29.10 1.67 -23.64
N GLN A 234 30.21 1.87 -24.35
CA GLN A 234 30.85 0.80 -25.11
C GLN A 234 31.60 -0.18 -24.18
N LYS A 235 31.69 -1.46 -24.58
CA LYS A 235 32.43 -2.48 -23.82
C LYS A 235 33.89 -2.02 -23.60
N GLY A 236 34.28 -1.80 -22.35
CA GLY A 236 35.64 -1.45 -21.96
C GLY A 236 35.75 -0.16 -21.12
N GLU A 237 34.73 0.68 -21.12
CA GLU A 237 34.63 1.81 -20.18
C GLU A 237 34.27 1.27 -18.79
N GLY A 238 34.86 1.82 -17.72
CA GLY A 238 34.52 1.45 -16.36
C GLY A 238 33.04 1.74 -16.09
N ILE A 239 32.21 0.70 -15.99
CA ILE A 239 30.76 0.87 -15.87
C ILE A 239 30.43 1.20 -14.41
N SER A 240 29.90 2.40 -14.19
CA SER A 240 29.49 2.90 -12.88
C SER A 240 28.08 2.41 -12.49
N ASN A 241 27.74 2.52 -11.20
CA ASN A 241 26.37 2.33 -10.71
C ASN A 241 25.54 3.58 -11.02
N LYS A 242 24.32 3.41 -11.54
CA LYS A 242 23.45 4.54 -11.94
C LYS A 242 22.04 4.47 -11.37
N TRP A 243 21.40 3.30 -11.42
CA TRP A 243 19.99 3.19 -11.08
C TRP A 243 19.82 2.53 -9.71
N GLU A 244 18.90 3.05 -8.92
CA GLU A 244 18.41 2.40 -7.69
C GLU A 244 16.93 2.07 -7.90
N ILE A 245 16.56 0.79 -7.70
CA ILE A 245 15.16 0.36 -7.65
C ILE A 245 14.89 -0.21 -6.27
N THR A 246 13.92 0.37 -5.56
CA THR A 246 13.47 -0.16 -4.27
C THR A 246 12.14 -0.88 -4.43
N ILE A 247 12.06 -2.13 -3.97
CA ILE A 247 10.81 -2.86 -3.78
C ILE A 247 10.55 -3.10 -2.30
N ARG A 248 9.30 -3.36 -1.96
CA ARG A 248 8.89 -3.82 -0.64
C ARG A 248 8.37 -5.24 -0.71
N LEU A 249 8.85 -6.09 0.18
CA LEU A 249 8.33 -7.43 0.40
C LEU A 249 7.69 -7.51 1.78
N GLN A 250 6.62 -8.28 1.87
CA GLN A 250 5.92 -8.66 3.07
C GLN A 250 6.11 -10.15 3.31
N THR A 251 6.15 -10.56 4.58
CA THR A 251 6.22 -11.97 4.96
C THR A 251 5.21 -12.32 6.04
N LEU A 252 4.53 -13.45 5.89
CA LEU A 252 3.68 -14.00 6.95
C LEU A 252 4.47 -14.96 7.85
N SER A 253 5.54 -15.54 7.32
CA SER A 253 6.32 -16.60 7.97
C SER A 253 7.39 -16.12 8.96
N HIS A 254 7.90 -14.89 8.80
CA HIS A 254 9.05 -14.40 9.57
C HIS A 254 8.78 -13.05 10.24
N SER A 255 9.41 -12.82 11.39
CA SER A 255 9.55 -11.48 11.98
C SER A 255 10.91 -10.89 11.61
N ILE A 256 10.94 -9.67 11.08
CA ILE A 256 12.16 -9.01 10.60
C ILE A 256 12.81 -8.18 11.72
N ARG A 257 14.12 -8.40 11.95
CA ARG A 257 14.91 -7.67 12.96
C ARG A 257 16.10 -6.95 12.30
N PRO A 258 16.34 -5.66 12.61
CA PRO A 258 17.38 -4.88 11.94
C PRO A 258 18.79 -5.47 11.98
N LYS A 259 19.18 -6.10 13.10
CA LYS A 259 20.54 -6.62 13.29
C LYS A 259 20.89 -7.72 12.29
N THR A 260 19.95 -8.62 11.99
CA THR A 260 20.19 -9.74 11.07
C THR A 260 20.49 -9.23 9.66
N LEU A 261 19.75 -8.22 9.20
CA LEU A 261 19.86 -7.66 7.85
C LEU A 261 21.24 -7.08 7.52
N LYS A 262 22.01 -6.66 8.55
CA LYS A 262 23.36 -6.15 8.36
C LYS A 262 24.28 -7.21 7.73
N LEU A 263 24.12 -8.49 8.08
CA LEU A 263 24.93 -9.58 7.56
C LEU A 263 24.84 -9.71 6.04
N TRP A 264 23.65 -9.48 5.47
CA TRP A 264 23.47 -9.44 4.02
C TRP A 264 24.20 -8.25 3.39
N ASN A 265 23.98 -7.05 3.94
CA ASN A 265 24.52 -5.81 3.40
C ASN A 265 26.06 -5.76 3.45
N ASP A 266 26.67 -6.44 4.43
CA ASP A 266 28.13 -6.57 4.53
C ASP A 266 28.72 -7.55 3.49
N LYS A 267 27.89 -8.44 2.89
CA LYS A 267 28.31 -9.48 1.93
C LYS A 267 27.90 -9.19 0.48
N VAL A 268 26.86 -8.38 0.26
CA VAL A 268 26.26 -8.15 -1.07
C VAL A 268 26.11 -6.65 -1.33
N ASP A 269 26.92 -6.11 -2.23
CA ASP A 269 26.91 -4.67 -2.54
C ASP A 269 25.73 -4.27 -3.44
N SER A 270 25.41 -5.10 -4.44
CA SER A 270 24.41 -4.80 -5.48
C SER A 270 22.95 -4.84 -5.00
N ILE A 271 22.71 -5.43 -3.82
CA ILE A 271 21.39 -5.57 -3.22
C ILE A 271 21.49 -5.20 -1.75
N GLN A 272 20.79 -4.17 -1.32
CA GLN A 272 20.75 -3.74 0.08
C GLN A 272 19.37 -4.00 0.67
N ILE A 273 19.30 -4.54 1.87
CA ILE A 273 18.04 -4.84 2.55
C ILE A 273 17.91 -4.05 3.85
N ALA A 274 16.70 -3.55 4.12
CA ALA A 274 16.41 -2.71 5.28
C ALA A 274 15.03 -3.01 5.89
N PRO A 275 14.88 -2.87 7.21
CA PRO A 275 13.58 -3.06 7.85
C PRO A 275 12.69 -1.83 7.64
N VAL A 276 11.38 -2.03 7.50
CA VAL A 276 10.43 -0.92 7.41
C VAL A 276 10.09 -0.44 8.83
N ARG A 277 10.23 0.87 9.11
CA ARG A 277 10.04 1.44 10.46
C ARG A 277 8.68 1.13 11.08
N SER A 278 7.63 1.01 10.28
CA SER A 278 6.25 0.74 10.71
C SER A 278 5.84 -0.73 10.63
N GLY A 279 6.66 -1.62 10.03
CA GLY A 279 6.26 -2.98 9.66
C GLY A 279 7.22 -4.05 10.18
N LYS A 280 6.79 -4.84 11.18
CA LYS A 280 7.60 -5.95 11.73
C LYS A 280 7.79 -7.13 10.77
N ASN A 281 6.99 -7.16 9.71
CA ASN A 281 6.89 -8.24 8.73
C ASN A 281 7.19 -7.74 7.31
N GLU A 282 7.82 -6.57 7.19
CA GLU A 282 8.12 -5.93 5.91
C GLU A 282 9.61 -5.65 5.78
N ILE A 283 10.12 -5.78 4.56
CA ILE A 283 11.51 -5.52 4.21
C ILE A 283 11.57 -4.71 2.92
N ASP A 284 12.33 -3.63 2.93
CA ASP A 284 12.69 -2.87 1.74
C ASP A 284 13.95 -3.48 1.14
N VAL A 285 13.91 -3.78 -0.16
CA VAL A 285 15.01 -4.35 -0.93
C VAL A 285 15.39 -3.37 -2.01
N LYS A 286 16.63 -2.88 -1.95
CA LYS A 286 17.19 -1.92 -2.89
C LYS A 286 18.13 -2.65 -3.84
N PHE A 287 17.90 -2.43 -5.12
CA PHE A 287 18.66 -2.99 -6.21
C PHE A 287 19.50 -1.88 -6.85
N ILE A 288 20.81 -2.04 -6.85
CA ILE A 288 21.75 -1.12 -7.49
C ILE A 288 22.11 -1.69 -8.86
N LEU A 289 21.78 -0.93 -9.90
CA LEU A 289 21.92 -1.32 -11.29
C LEU A 289 22.91 -0.40 -12.02
N ARG A 290 23.60 -1.01 -12.96
CA ARG A 290 24.71 -0.41 -13.71
C ARG A 290 24.24 0.59 -14.75
N GLU A 291 25.14 1.49 -15.12
CA GLU A 291 24.91 2.55 -16.10
C GLU A 291 24.60 2.06 -17.52
N ASP A 292 25.04 0.85 -17.87
CA ASP A 292 24.80 0.23 -19.18
C ASP A 292 23.36 -0.18 -19.44
N ILE A 293 22.53 -0.24 -18.39
CA ILE A 293 21.10 -0.49 -18.51
C ILE A 293 20.40 0.79 -18.99
N THR A 294 19.76 0.72 -20.16
CA THR A 294 18.93 1.79 -20.71
C THR A 294 17.61 1.91 -19.96
N VAL A 295 16.96 3.08 -20.01
CA VAL A 295 15.65 3.31 -19.36
C VAL A 295 14.61 2.31 -19.85
N ASP A 296 14.59 2.00 -21.15
CA ASP A 296 13.65 1.04 -21.74
C ASP A 296 13.83 -0.39 -21.17
N SER A 297 15.07 -0.75 -20.82
CA SER A 297 15.39 -2.06 -20.25
C SER A 297 15.31 -2.07 -18.72
N LEU A 298 15.27 -0.91 -18.08
CA LEU A 298 15.37 -0.76 -16.62
C LEU A 298 14.26 -1.51 -15.89
N TYR A 299 13.02 -1.42 -16.39
CA TYR A 299 11.89 -2.14 -15.83
C TYR A 299 12.13 -3.65 -15.80
N TYR A 300 12.54 -4.23 -16.93
CA TYR A 300 12.74 -5.67 -17.06
C TYR A 300 13.99 -6.15 -16.31
N ALA A 301 15.06 -5.34 -16.29
CA ALA A 301 16.27 -5.63 -15.52
C ALA A 301 15.97 -5.65 -14.01
N GLY A 302 15.28 -4.62 -13.50
CA GLY A 302 14.82 -4.56 -12.12
C GLY A 302 13.89 -5.71 -11.76
N TRP A 303 12.91 -5.99 -12.62
CA TRP A 303 11.97 -7.10 -12.44
C TRP A 303 12.67 -8.47 -12.41
N GLY A 304 13.63 -8.71 -13.30
CA GLY A 304 14.42 -9.95 -13.32
C GLY A 304 15.20 -10.16 -12.02
N MET A 305 15.93 -9.13 -11.57
CA MET A 305 16.72 -9.20 -10.33
C MET A 305 15.81 -9.38 -9.10
N ALA A 306 14.68 -8.67 -9.06
CA ALA A 306 13.70 -8.82 -8.01
C ALA A 306 13.10 -10.23 -7.95
N ARG A 307 12.76 -10.83 -9.10
CA ARG A 307 12.26 -12.22 -9.17
C ARG A 307 13.29 -13.21 -8.66
N MET A 308 14.56 -13.08 -9.07
CA MET A 308 15.63 -13.96 -8.59
C MET A 308 15.79 -13.84 -7.08
N PHE A 309 15.85 -12.62 -6.54
CA PHE A 309 15.97 -12.39 -5.11
C PHE A 309 14.76 -12.96 -4.34
N VAL A 310 13.54 -12.76 -4.83
CA VAL A 310 12.33 -13.31 -4.20
C VAL A 310 12.32 -14.84 -4.23
N THR A 311 12.73 -15.47 -5.32
CA THR A 311 12.90 -16.94 -5.36
C THR A 311 13.96 -17.39 -4.35
N ALA A 312 15.13 -16.74 -4.32
CA ALA A 312 16.22 -17.09 -3.43
C ALA A 312 15.84 -16.98 -1.95
N ILE A 313 15.19 -15.88 -1.54
CA ILE A 313 14.78 -15.69 -0.15
C ILE A 313 13.67 -16.65 0.24
N ASN A 314 12.73 -17.00 -0.65
CA ASN A 314 11.71 -17.99 -0.31
C ASN A 314 12.29 -19.40 -0.13
N ILE A 315 13.22 -19.81 -1.00
CA ILE A 315 13.91 -21.11 -0.90
C ILE A 315 14.84 -21.14 0.32
N GLY A 316 15.72 -20.15 0.47
CA GLY A 316 16.72 -20.10 1.54
C GLY A 316 16.11 -20.03 2.94
N THR A 317 14.95 -19.41 3.05
CA THR A 317 14.23 -19.26 4.32
C THR A 317 13.10 -20.27 4.49
N MET A 318 12.84 -21.14 3.50
CA MET A 318 11.66 -22.02 3.51
C MET A 318 10.36 -21.28 3.88
N GLY A 319 10.31 -19.99 3.57
CA GLY A 319 9.33 -19.04 4.08
C GLY A 319 8.40 -18.55 2.97
N LEU A 320 7.60 -17.55 3.29
CA LEU A 320 6.75 -16.85 2.33
C LEU A 320 7.08 -15.36 2.35
N PHE A 321 7.75 -14.89 1.31
CA PHE A 321 8.06 -13.48 1.05
C PHE A 321 7.47 -13.08 -0.29
N TRP A 322 6.60 -12.08 -0.30
CA TRP A 322 5.91 -11.62 -1.51
C TRP A 322 5.63 -10.12 -1.47
N TRP A 323 5.27 -9.50 -2.59
CA TRP A 323 4.99 -8.07 -2.66
C TRP A 323 3.77 -7.62 -1.82
N TYR A 324 2.88 -8.55 -1.49
CA TYR A 324 1.67 -8.30 -0.71
C TYR A 324 1.18 -9.59 -0.04
N VAL A 325 0.34 -9.44 0.98
CA VAL A 325 -0.38 -10.55 1.64
C VAL A 325 -1.85 -10.60 1.19
N PRO A 326 -2.47 -11.79 1.11
CA PRO A 326 -3.91 -11.92 0.89
C PRO A 326 -4.72 -11.16 1.96
N ARG A 327 -5.82 -10.52 1.57
CA ARG A 327 -6.68 -9.72 2.47
C ARG A 327 -8.00 -10.41 2.80
N ASP A 328 -8.72 -10.85 1.78
CA ASP A 328 -10.06 -11.43 1.91
C ASP A 328 -9.98 -12.95 2.05
N ILE A 329 -9.51 -13.41 3.20
CA ILE A 329 -9.14 -14.83 3.44
C ILE A 329 -10.25 -15.68 4.08
N ASP A 330 -11.27 -15.06 4.67
CA ASP A 330 -12.33 -15.79 5.38
C ASP A 330 -13.76 -15.24 5.15
N ARG A 331 -13.92 -13.95 4.83
CA ARG A 331 -15.22 -13.32 4.60
C ARG A 331 -15.15 -12.16 3.61
N TYR A 332 -16.24 -11.95 2.86
CA TYR A 332 -16.41 -10.83 1.91
C TYR A 332 -17.23 -9.68 2.51
N PHE A 333 -17.70 -9.82 3.75
CA PHE A 333 -18.58 -8.89 4.42
C PHE A 333 -17.96 -8.38 5.72
N ILE A 334 -18.36 -7.18 6.15
CA ILE A 334 -17.88 -6.57 7.38
C ILE A 334 -18.65 -7.12 8.60
N LYS A 335 -19.98 -7.24 8.48
CA LYS A 335 -20.86 -7.65 9.58
C LYS A 335 -22.11 -8.34 9.05
N VAL A 336 -22.54 -9.39 9.74
CA VAL A 336 -23.86 -10.02 9.56
C VAL A 336 -24.62 -9.88 10.85
N LYS A 337 -25.84 -9.33 10.77
CA LYS A 337 -26.74 -9.17 11.90
C LYS A 337 -28.02 -9.94 11.62
N ASP A 338 -28.40 -10.82 12.54
CA ASP A 338 -29.74 -11.37 12.60
C ASP A 338 -30.71 -10.26 12.99
N LEU A 339 -31.63 -9.91 12.09
CA LEU A 339 -32.59 -8.83 12.33
C LEU A 339 -33.76 -9.26 13.22
N GLN A 340 -34.02 -10.57 13.36
CA GLN A 340 -35.07 -11.09 14.23
C GLN A 340 -34.57 -11.20 15.67
N LEU A 341 -33.36 -11.72 15.85
CA LEU A 341 -32.74 -11.90 17.16
C LEU A 341 -31.92 -10.68 17.60
N MET A 342 -31.72 -9.71 16.70
CA MET A 342 -30.93 -8.49 16.92
C MET A 342 -29.47 -8.74 17.34
N HIS A 343 -28.95 -9.93 17.07
CA HIS A 343 -27.59 -10.36 17.39
C HIS A 343 -26.68 -10.38 16.16
N GLU A 344 -25.37 -10.19 16.36
CA GLU A 344 -24.38 -10.38 15.32
C GLU A 344 -24.00 -11.85 15.19
N ILE A 345 -23.86 -12.32 13.96
CA ILE A 345 -23.46 -13.70 13.66
C ILE A 345 -22.05 -13.68 13.07
N GLU A 346 -21.14 -14.44 13.68
CA GLU A 346 -19.82 -14.69 13.12
C GLU A 346 -19.92 -15.81 12.07
N MET A 347 -19.69 -15.47 10.80
CA MET A 347 -19.62 -16.43 9.70
C MET A 347 -18.31 -16.22 8.92
N GLY A 348 -17.84 -17.29 8.28
CA GLY A 348 -16.65 -17.26 7.43
C GLY A 348 -16.33 -18.66 6.90
N ILE A 349 -15.53 -18.73 5.85
CA ILE A 349 -15.05 -20.00 5.29
C ILE A 349 -14.12 -20.65 6.32
N ARG A 350 -14.31 -21.96 6.56
CA ARG A 350 -13.46 -22.78 7.41
C ARG A 350 -12.95 -24.00 6.63
N PRO A 351 -11.63 -24.31 6.68
CA PRO A 351 -10.57 -23.49 7.26
C PRO A 351 -10.39 -22.15 6.52
N LYS A 352 -9.82 -21.14 7.21
CA LYS A 352 -9.50 -19.86 6.56
C LYS A 352 -8.52 -20.11 5.42
N LEU A 353 -8.59 -19.30 4.36
CA LEU A 353 -7.65 -19.37 3.22
C LEU A 353 -6.32 -18.69 3.58
N GLN A 354 -5.74 -19.09 4.69
CA GLN A 354 -4.41 -18.70 5.13
C GLN A 354 -3.74 -19.89 5.82
N LEU A 355 -2.42 -19.93 5.77
CA LEU A 355 -1.64 -20.83 6.61
C LEU A 355 -1.52 -20.24 8.02
N ASP A 356 -1.53 -21.11 9.03
CA ASP A 356 -1.33 -20.73 10.43
C ASP A 356 0.16 -20.45 10.69
N TRP A 357 0.66 -19.35 10.11
CA TRP A 357 2.01 -18.88 10.37
C TRP A 357 2.13 -18.23 11.75
N GLU A 358 1.07 -17.67 12.33
CA GLU A 358 1.15 -16.92 13.59
C GLU A 358 1.66 -17.79 14.75
N LYS A 359 1.23 -19.05 14.82
CA LYS A 359 1.73 -20.00 15.84
C LYS A 359 3.16 -20.47 15.58
N HIS A 360 3.66 -20.29 14.37
CA HIS A 360 4.96 -20.78 13.90
C HIS A 360 5.86 -19.67 13.37
N GLN A 361 5.55 -18.40 13.68
CA GLN A 361 6.27 -17.26 13.11
C GLN A 361 7.67 -17.24 13.72
N ARG A 362 8.67 -17.45 12.87
CA ARG A 362 10.06 -17.55 13.32
C ARG A 362 10.80 -16.24 13.11
N ALA A 363 11.81 -15.98 13.93
CA ALA A 363 12.65 -14.81 13.73
C ALA A 363 13.52 -15.05 12.48
N PHE A 364 13.62 -14.04 11.61
CA PHE A 364 14.56 -14.06 10.48
C PHE A 364 16.00 -14.12 11.01
N SER A 365 16.67 -15.25 10.79
CA SER A 365 17.94 -15.63 11.42
C SER A 365 19.15 -15.42 10.51
N GLU A 366 20.36 -15.56 11.06
CA GLU A 366 21.59 -15.47 10.28
C GLU A 366 21.71 -16.64 9.29
N GLN A 367 21.29 -17.85 9.69
CA GLN A 367 21.22 -19.02 8.81
C GLN A 367 20.30 -18.78 7.61
N ASP A 368 19.17 -18.11 7.83
CA ASP A 368 18.23 -17.76 6.76
C ASP A 368 18.89 -16.85 5.72
N ILE A 369 19.73 -15.90 6.15
CA ILE A 369 20.51 -15.03 5.27
C ILE A 369 21.54 -15.83 4.50
N GLU A 370 22.30 -16.70 5.16
CA GLU A 370 23.32 -17.52 4.50
C GLU A 370 22.72 -18.45 3.45
N ASN A 371 21.62 -19.11 3.78
CA ASN A 371 20.87 -19.93 2.83
C ASN A 371 20.29 -19.11 1.68
N THR A 372 19.86 -17.88 1.94
CA THR A 372 19.38 -16.96 0.90
C THR A 372 20.51 -16.54 -0.04
N ILE A 373 21.70 -16.21 0.50
CA ILE A 373 22.89 -15.90 -0.29
C ILE A 373 23.26 -17.11 -1.14
N LEU A 374 23.31 -18.29 -0.53
CA LEU A 374 23.61 -19.55 -1.22
C LEU A 374 22.63 -19.80 -2.38
N SER A 375 21.33 -19.67 -2.11
CA SER A 375 20.29 -19.81 -3.13
C SER A 375 20.47 -18.78 -4.24
N PHE A 376 20.78 -17.52 -3.89
CA PHE A 376 20.94 -16.46 -4.87
C PHE A 376 22.15 -16.68 -5.79
N ILE A 377 23.22 -17.30 -5.29
CA ILE A 377 24.42 -17.64 -6.09
C ILE A 377 24.14 -18.78 -7.07
N PHE A 378 23.38 -19.80 -6.65
CA PHE A 378 23.21 -21.04 -7.43
C PHE A 378 21.91 -21.11 -8.25
N ILE A 379 20.95 -20.21 -8.01
CA ILE A 379 19.87 -20.00 -8.98
C ILE A 379 20.50 -19.50 -10.28
N PRO A 380 20.23 -20.16 -11.43
CA PRO A 380 20.78 -19.75 -12.71
C PRO A 380 20.47 -18.28 -12.99
N SER A 381 21.33 -17.63 -13.76
CA SER A 381 21.12 -16.25 -14.19
C SER A 381 20.15 -16.16 -15.37
N SER A 382 19.67 -14.96 -15.71
CA SER A 382 18.82 -14.73 -16.89
C SER A 382 19.46 -15.13 -18.22
N ASN A 383 20.78 -15.30 -18.25
CA ASN A 383 21.53 -15.74 -19.44
C ASN A 383 21.44 -17.27 -19.64
N GLU A 384 21.09 -18.01 -18.59
CA GLU A 384 20.96 -19.48 -18.59
C GLU A 384 19.49 -19.88 -18.75
N ARG A 385 18.82 -19.32 -19.78
CA ARG A 385 17.36 -19.46 -19.99
C ARG A 385 16.85 -20.89 -19.94
N ASN A 386 17.63 -21.85 -20.44
CA ASN A 386 17.24 -23.26 -20.47
C ASN A 386 17.19 -23.90 -19.07
N GLN A 387 17.81 -23.28 -18.06
CA GLN A 387 17.86 -23.76 -16.68
C GLN A 387 16.88 -23.01 -15.76
N GLN A 388 16.16 -22.02 -16.28
CA GLN A 388 15.22 -21.17 -15.52
C GLN A 388 13.84 -21.80 -15.31
N GLU A 389 13.51 -22.86 -16.05
CA GLU A 389 12.17 -23.47 -16.05
C GLU A 389 11.71 -23.87 -14.63
N PRO A 390 12.52 -24.56 -13.80
CA PRO A 390 12.10 -24.94 -12.43
C PRO A 390 11.76 -23.73 -11.56
N PHE A 391 12.56 -22.66 -11.66
CA PHE A 391 12.42 -21.45 -10.85
C PHE A 391 11.28 -20.55 -11.34
N THR A 392 10.98 -20.61 -12.65
CA THR A 392 9.81 -19.95 -13.23
C THR A 392 8.53 -20.57 -12.69
N HIS A 393 8.45 -21.91 -12.65
CA HIS A 393 7.35 -22.61 -12.01
C HIS A 393 7.26 -22.30 -10.52
N TYR A 394 8.40 -22.29 -9.82
CA TYR A 394 8.44 -21.94 -8.39
C TYR A 394 7.80 -20.58 -8.10
N ILE A 395 8.22 -19.53 -8.80
CA ILE A 395 7.72 -18.18 -8.56
C ILE A 395 6.27 -18.00 -9.03
N ASN A 396 5.82 -18.75 -10.04
CA ASN A 396 4.40 -18.82 -10.40
C ASN A 396 3.57 -19.47 -9.28
N GLY A 397 4.09 -20.53 -8.65
CA GLY A 397 3.48 -21.16 -7.47
C GLY A 397 3.30 -20.17 -6.33
N LEU A 398 4.34 -19.38 -6.02
CA LEU A 398 4.25 -18.28 -5.05
C LEU A 398 3.17 -17.26 -5.44
N ALA A 399 3.14 -16.86 -6.71
CA ALA A 399 2.16 -15.88 -7.20
C ALA A 399 0.72 -16.37 -7.04
N PHE A 400 0.43 -17.63 -7.40
CA PHE A 400 -0.90 -18.23 -7.21
C PHE A 400 -1.24 -18.38 -5.73
N MET A 401 -0.29 -18.81 -4.90
CA MET A 401 -0.47 -18.95 -3.46
C MET A 401 -0.82 -17.61 -2.80
N CYS A 402 -0.16 -16.51 -3.18
CA CYS A 402 -0.42 -15.18 -2.64
C CYS A 402 -1.62 -14.45 -3.28
N LYS A 403 -2.13 -14.96 -4.42
CA LYS A 403 -3.38 -14.49 -5.04
C LYS A 403 -4.61 -15.29 -4.60
N ASN A 404 -4.42 -16.30 -3.74
CA ASN A 404 -5.50 -17.15 -3.27
C ASN A 404 -6.35 -16.41 -2.23
N ASP A 405 -7.62 -16.22 -2.53
CA ASP A 405 -8.60 -15.58 -1.64
C ASP A 405 -10.00 -16.19 -1.82
N ILE A 406 -10.99 -15.69 -1.09
CA ILE A 406 -12.36 -16.22 -1.16
C ILE A 406 -13.05 -15.99 -2.51
N TYR A 407 -12.58 -15.02 -3.30
CA TYR A 407 -13.16 -14.71 -4.61
C TYR A 407 -12.56 -15.59 -5.70
N LEU A 408 -11.28 -15.94 -5.58
CA LEU A 408 -10.61 -16.79 -6.55
C LEU A 408 -9.62 -17.75 -5.88
N ARG A 409 -10.00 -19.03 -5.96
CA ARG A 409 -9.27 -20.15 -5.38
C ARG A 409 -8.27 -20.73 -6.37
N PHE A 410 -7.00 -20.66 -6.00
CA PHE A 410 -5.84 -21.04 -6.80
C PHE A 410 -5.01 -22.16 -6.17
N GLU A 411 -5.53 -22.90 -5.19
CA GLU A 411 -4.78 -23.97 -4.52
C GLU A 411 -4.27 -25.01 -5.53
N ALA A 412 -5.11 -25.44 -6.46
CA ALA A 412 -4.71 -26.39 -7.51
C ALA A 412 -3.62 -25.82 -8.44
N ASN A 413 -3.73 -24.55 -8.84
CA ASN A 413 -2.73 -23.89 -9.68
C ASN A 413 -1.40 -23.75 -8.95
N ALA A 414 -1.42 -23.27 -7.71
CA ALA A 414 -0.23 -23.12 -6.88
C ALA A 414 0.47 -24.47 -6.65
N TYR A 415 -0.31 -25.49 -6.28
CA TYR A 415 0.19 -26.85 -6.10
C TYR A 415 0.85 -27.38 -7.38
N PHE A 416 0.18 -27.24 -8.52
CA PHE A 416 0.70 -27.74 -9.79
C PHE A 416 1.98 -27.03 -10.24
N GLU A 417 2.08 -25.72 -10.03
CA GLU A 417 3.31 -24.97 -10.30
C GLU A 417 4.46 -25.44 -9.40
N PHE A 418 4.24 -25.67 -8.10
CA PHE A 418 5.27 -26.26 -7.25
C PHE A 418 5.65 -27.68 -7.67
N TYR A 419 4.68 -28.53 -8.02
CA TYR A 419 4.95 -29.87 -8.56
C TYR A 419 5.83 -29.83 -9.81
N LYS A 420 5.48 -28.97 -10.79
CA LYS A 420 6.31 -28.78 -11.99
C LYS A 420 7.69 -28.25 -11.65
N SER A 421 7.79 -27.33 -10.69
CA SER A 421 9.06 -26.80 -10.20
C SER A 421 9.97 -27.91 -9.69
N LEU A 422 9.47 -28.78 -8.80
CA LEU A 422 10.23 -29.90 -8.26
C LEU A 422 10.61 -30.90 -9.36
N LYS A 423 9.65 -31.33 -10.18
CA LYS A 423 9.86 -32.29 -11.27
C LYS A 423 10.94 -31.80 -12.25
N LYS A 424 10.86 -30.52 -12.66
CA LYS A 424 11.85 -29.87 -13.52
C LYS A 424 13.19 -29.63 -12.82
N GLY A 425 13.19 -29.38 -11.52
CA GLY A 425 14.42 -29.30 -10.72
C GLY A 425 15.15 -30.66 -10.67
N MET A 426 14.40 -31.75 -10.52
CA MET A 426 14.95 -33.12 -10.57
C MET A 426 15.50 -33.48 -11.95
N GLU A 427 14.85 -33.03 -13.02
CA GLU A 427 15.39 -33.12 -14.38
C GLU A 427 16.69 -32.30 -14.55
N LEU A 428 16.69 -31.04 -14.11
CA LEU A 428 17.82 -30.12 -14.27
C LEU A 428 19.10 -30.62 -13.58
N TYR A 429 18.99 -31.17 -12.36
CA TYR A 429 20.13 -31.68 -11.60
C TYR A 429 20.38 -33.18 -11.79
N ALA A 430 19.78 -33.78 -12.82
CA ALA A 430 19.95 -35.18 -13.21
C ALA A 430 19.59 -36.22 -12.11
N ASP A 431 18.69 -35.85 -11.19
CA ASP A 431 18.12 -36.76 -10.19
C ASP A 431 16.89 -37.52 -10.72
N TRP A 432 16.37 -37.14 -11.89
CA TRP A 432 15.32 -37.84 -12.63
C TRP A 432 15.45 -37.61 -14.14
N ASN A 433 15.12 -38.63 -14.94
CA ASN A 433 15.04 -38.53 -16.40
C ASN A 433 13.58 -38.68 -16.85
N PRO A 434 13.09 -37.88 -17.83
CA PRO A 434 11.71 -38.01 -18.35
C PRO A 434 11.31 -39.40 -18.88
N SER A 435 12.28 -40.26 -19.22
CA SER A 435 12.02 -41.65 -19.63
C SER A 435 11.81 -42.62 -18.46
N GLU A 436 12.11 -42.19 -17.24
CA GLU A 436 11.97 -42.97 -16.01
C GLU A 436 10.68 -42.63 -15.26
N ASP A 437 10.23 -43.56 -14.43
CA ASP A 437 9.09 -43.37 -13.54
C ASP A 437 9.40 -42.32 -12.47
N TYR A 438 8.72 -41.17 -12.56
CA TYR A 438 8.91 -40.04 -11.64
C TYR A 438 8.62 -40.40 -10.19
N LEU A 439 7.63 -41.27 -9.94
CA LEU A 439 7.29 -41.68 -8.58
C LEU A 439 8.47 -42.39 -7.90
N LYS A 440 9.24 -43.18 -8.64
CA LYS A 440 10.44 -43.86 -8.10
C LYS A 440 11.54 -42.88 -7.74
N ALA A 441 11.83 -41.92 -8.61
CA ALA A 441 12.82 -40.88 -8.34
C ALA A 441 12.41 -40.02 -7.14
N PHE A 442 11.14 -39.61 -7.08
CA PHE A 442 10.58 -38.87 -5.96
C PHE A 442 10.63 -39.67 -4.66
N THR A 443 10.31 -40.97 -4.69
CA THR A 443 10.38 -41.85 -3.51
C THR A 443 11.80 -41.93 -2.97
N LYS A 444 12.81 -42.03 -3.84
CA LYS A 444 14.22 -41.99 -3.44
C LYS A 444 14.57 -40.66 -2.75
N PHE A 445 14.14 -39.55 -3.33
CA PHE A 445 14.31 -38.22 -2.72
C PHE A 445 13.65 -38.14 -1.34
N MET A 446 12.40 -38.62 -1.21
CA MET A 446 11.67 -38.60 0.05
C MET A 446 12.29 -39.52 1.11
N PHE A 447 12.83 -40.67 0.72
CA PHE A 447 13.49 -41.59 1.64
C PHE A 447 14.76 -40.96 2.24
N ASP A 448 15.57 -40.28 1.42
CA ASP A 448 16.74 -39.55 1.91
C ASP A 448 16.35 -38.41 2.88
N LEU A 449 15.19 -37.81 2.65
CA LEU A 449 14.74 -36.61 3.32
C LEU A 449 14.05 -36.91 4.66
N LYS A 450 13.16 -37.90 4.65
CA LYS A 450 12.38 -38.33 5.81
C LYS A 450 12.01 -39.81 5.65
N PRO A 451 12.91 -40.74 6.06
CA PRO A 451 12.71 -42.17 5.90
C PRO A 451 11.39 -42.69 6.53
N ASP A 452 10.93 -42.05 7.60
CA ASP A 452 9.74 -42.45 8.35
C ASP A 452 8.43 -41.80 7.85
N ALA A 453 8.48 -41.04 6.76
CA ALA A 453 7.26 -40.42 6.21
C ALA A 453 6.37 -41.48 5.56
N SER A 454 5.15 -41.65 6.06
CA SER A 454 4.08 -42.34 5.34
C SER A 454 3.38 -41.39 4.36
N ASP A 455 2.78 -41.94 3.31
CA ASP A 455 1.82 -41.24 2.42
C ASP A 455 2.37 -40.10 1.55
N PHE A 456 3.67 -40.05 1.25
CA PHE A 456 4.21 -39.04 0.32
C PHE A 456 3.84 -39.31 -1.15
N GLU A 457 3.46 -40.54 -1.49
CA GLU A 457 2.99 -40.93 -2.82
C GLU A 457 1.77 -40.10 -3.27
N LYS A 458 0.95 -39.64 -2.31
CA LYS A 458 -0.20 -38.77 -2.59
C LYS A 458 0.23 -37.46 -3.27
N TYR A 459 1.42 -36.94 -2.96
CA TYR A 459 1.86 -35.66 -3.51
C TYR A 459 2.15 -35.76 -5.00
N VAL A 460 2.74 -36.87 -5.43
CA VAL A 460 2.95 -37.18 -6.84
C VAL A 460 1.61 -37.48 -7.51
N ALA A 461 0.75 -38.27 -6.88
CA ALA A 461 -0.57 -38.61 -7.43
C ALA A 461 -1.41 -37.36 -7.74
N TYR A 462 -1.47 -36.37 -6.83
CA TYR A 462 -2.18 -35.12 -7.09
C TYR A 462 -1.57 -34.32 -8.24
N GLY A 463 -0.23 -34.25 -8.31
CA GLY A 463 0.48 -33.57 -9.38
C GLY A 463 0.22 -34.20 -10.75
N GLU A 464 0.22 -35.53 -10.84
CA GLU A 464 -0.09 -36.26 -12.07
C GLU A 464 -1.54 -36.10 -12.52
N LEU A 465 -2.50 -36.07 -11.59
CA LEU A 465 -3.91 -35.83 -11.93
C LEU A 465 -4.10 -34.43 -12.53
N LEU A 466 -3.44 -33.42 -11.95
CA LEU A 466 -3.44 -32.04 -12.47
C LEU A 466 -2.75 -31.95 -13.83
N GLU A 467 -1.63 -32.66 -14.03
CA GLU A 467 -0.92 -32.73 -15.30
C GLU A 467 -1.78 -33.33 -16.41
N LYS A 468 -2.58 -34.36 -16.09
CA LYS A 468 -3.54 -35.01 -17.00
C LYS A 468 -4.84 -34.22 -17.16
N GLN A 469 -5.01 -33.09 -16.48
CA GLN A 469 -6.24 -32.28 -16.44
C GLN A 469 -7.48 -33.10 -16.01
N VAL A 470 -7.26 -34.07 -15.12
CA VAL A 470 -8.33 -34.88 -14.53
C VAL A 470 -8.80 -34.23 -13.23
N GLU A 471 -10.06 -34.50 -12.84
CA GLU A 471 -10.61 -34.04 -11.58
C GLU A 471 -9.71 -34.49 -10.40
N THR A 472 -9.38 -33.55 -9.53
CA THR A 472 -8.50 -33.77 -8.38
C THR A 472 -9.28 -33.61 -7.08
N PRO A 473 -8.87 -34.29 -5.99
CA PRO A 473 -9.40 -34.00 -4.67
C PRO A 473 -9.26 -32.51 -4.34
N GLN A 474 -10.15 -31.99 -3.51
CA GLN A 474 -10.09 -30.59 -3.09
C GLN A 474 -8.78 -30.33 -2.33
N LEU A 475 -7.86 -29.63 -2.99
CA LEU A 475 -6.58 -29.24 -2.39
C LEU A 475 -6.77 -28.10 -1.39
N THR A 476 -6.04 -28.20 -0.29
CA THR A 476 -5.97 -27.17 0.74
C THR A 476 -4.70 -26.35 0.58
N LEU A 477 -4.64 -25.19 1.26
CA LEU A 477 -3.39 -24.43 1.35
C LEU A 477 -2.28 -25.20 2.07
N GLU A 478 -2.62 -26.12 2.98
CA GLU A 478 -1.63 -26.98 3.64
C GLU A 478 -0.96 -27.93 2.64
N ASP A 479 -1.73 -28.49 1.69
CA ASP A 479 -1.17 -29.30 0.60
C ASP A 479 -0.21 -28.48 -0.29
N VAL A 480 -0.60 -27.24 -0.61
CA VAL A 480 0.24 -26.29 -1.37
C VAL A 480 1.52 -25.96 -0.61
N ALA A 481 1.42 -25.68 0.69
CA ALA A 481 2.55 -25.34 1.54
C ALA A 481 3.54 -26.51 1.65
N MET A 482 3.02 -27.73 1.78
CA MET A 482 3.84 -28.93 1.80
C MET A 482 4.58 -29.11 0.48
N MET A 483 3.89 -28.94 -0.66
CA MET A 483 4.53 -29.08 -1.96
C MET A 483 5.61 -28.02 -2.19
N LYS A 484 5.35 -26.77 -1.78
CA LYS A 484 6.37 -25.72 -1.76
C LYS A 484 7.56 -26.11 -0.87
N ALA A 485 7.32 -26.63 0.33
CA ALA A 485 8.39 -27.01 1.25
C ALA A 485 9.28 -28.12 0.66
N LEU A 486 8.69 -29.08 -0.08
CA LEU A 486 9.46 -30.09 -0.82
C LEU A 486 10.35 -29.46 -1.89
N CYS A 487 9.87 -28.45 -2.62
CA CYS A 487 10.72 -27.68 -3.55
C CYS A 487 11.87 -26.98 -2.82
N ASP A 488 11.56 -26.26 -1.73
CA ASP A 488 12.56 -25.51 -0.96
C ASP A 488 13.67 -26.43 -0.47
N TRP A 489 13.29 -27.57 0.10
CA TRP A 489 14.21 -28.58 0.62
C TRP A 489 15.06 -29.19 -0.49
N TYR A 490 14.45 -29.55 -1.61
CA TYR A 490 15.16 -30.09 -2.77
C TYR A 490 16.21 -29.09 -3.30
N PHE A 491 15.81 -27.85 -3.59
CA PHE A 491 16.73 -26.84 -4.13
C PHE A 491 17.85 -26.50 -3.15
N MET A 492 17.52 -26.31 -1.85
CA MET A 492 18.55 -26.07 -0.85
C MET A 492 19.57 -27.19 -0.75
N ARG A 493 19.12 -28.46 -0.80
CA ARG A 493 20.01 -29.62 -0.82
C ARG A 493 20.95 -29.58 -2.04
N GLN A 494 20.44 -29.27 -3.23
CA GLN A 494 21.29 -29.18 -4.42
C GLN A 494 22.27 -28.02 -4.34
N PHE A 495 21.85 -26.86 -3.87
CA PHE A 495 22.74 -25.70 -3.73
C PHE A 495 23.85 -25.94 -2.72
N MET A 496 23.57 -26.65 -1.62
CA MET A 496 24.60 -27.08 -0.66
C MET A 496 25.61 -28.04 -1.31
N ARG A 497 25.15 -29.06 -2.05
CA ARG A 497 26.04 -29.99 -2.77
C ARG A 497 26.93 -29.25 -3.77
N MET A 498 26.36 -28.32 -4.54
CA MET A 498 27.12 -27.51 -5.50
C MET A 498 28.16 -26.61 -4.82
N ALA A 499 27.86 -26.09 -3.63
CA ALA A 499 28.82 -25.31 -2.85
C ALA A 499 29.98 -26.16 -2.34
N GLU A 500 29.69 -27.35 -1.82
CA GLU A 500 30.70 -28.32 -1.38
C GLU A 500 31.61 -28.75 -2.53
N ASP A 501 31.03 -29.08 -3.69
CA ASP A 501 31.77 -29.46 -4.89
C ASP A 501 32.69 -28.33 -5.38
N ARG A 502 32.21 -27.08 -5.35
CA ARG A 502 33.01 -25.90 -5.72
C ARG A 502 34.17 -25.68 -4.74
N ALA A 503 33.91 -25.77 -3.44
CA ALA A 503 34.96 -25.63 -2.42
C ALA A 503 36.04 -26.72 -2.55
N LEU A 504 35.65 -27.96 -2.83
CA LEU A 504 36.60 -29.06 -3.08
C LEU A 504 37.43 -28.86 -4.35
N GLN A 505 36.86 -28.25 -5.39
CA GLN A 505 37.59 -27.91 -6.61
C GLN A 505 38.64 -26.81 -6.37
N GLU A 506 38.28 -25.76 -5.63
CA GLU A 506 39.17 -24.65 -5.28
C GLU A 506 40.41 -25.13 -4.49
N ILE A 507 40.21 -26.03 -3.51
CA ILE A 507 41.32 -26.65 -2.75
C ILE A 507 42.25 -27.46 -3.65
N ARG A 508 41.70 -28.21 -4.61
CA ARG A 508 42.49 -29.04 -5.55
C ARG A 508 43.29 -28.21 -6.55
N THR A 509 42.81 -27.03 -6.92
CA THR A 509 43.56 -26.09 -7.78
C THR A 509 44.70 -25.43 -7.02
N ASP A 510 44.50 -25.05 -5.76
CA ASP A 510 45.54 -24.44 -4.94
C ASP A 510 46.69 -25.41 -4.60
N ASP A 511 46.42 -26.71 -4.46
CA ASP A 511 47.45 -27.74 -4.25
C ASP A 511 48.28 -28.02 -5.53
N ASN A 512 47.70 -27.82 -6.72
CA ASN A 512 48.39 -28.03 -7.99
C ASN A 512 49.20 -26.81 -8.44
N ASP A 513 48.84 -25.59 -8.04
CA ASP A 513 49.61 -24.37 -8.32
C ASP A 513 50.78 -24.16 -7.32
N ASN A 514 50.79 -24.88 -6.20
CA ASN A 514 51.86 -24.88 -5.19
C ASN A 514 52.80 -26.09 -5.26
N SER A 515 52.61 -26.99 -6.23
CA SER A 515 53.48 -28.14 -6.54
C SER A 515 54.27 -27.91 -7.83
#